data_AF-A0A836QHD7-F1
#
_entry.id   AF-A0A836QHD7-F1
#
_cell.length_a   1.000
_cell.length_b   1.000
_cell.length_c   1.000
_cell.angle_alpha   90.00
_cell.angle_beta   90.00
_cell.angle_gamma   90.00
#
_symmetry.space_group_name_H-M   'P 1'
#
loop_
_entity.id
_entity.type
_entity.pdbx_description
1 polymer ?
#
loop_
_entity_poly.entity_id
_entity_poly.type
_entity_poly.pdbx_seq_one_letter_code
_entity_poly.pdbx_strand_id
1 'polypeptide(L)'
;MACGRTSSISWNASYRWPRNTTSAWLLHPDDPPLPEPMGGGARIVSTLDQYRRIFDLVPSHANAMLFCQGCVTEMGVDVCQAIRDLGSMNKIVYVHFRNVRGTPKNFEEVFIDEGDVDMFEAMKTYRDVGFEGPFMFDHIPALPDDEAGRGGRGFVTGYMRAMLQAVYR
;
A
#
# COMPACT_ATOMS: atom_id res chain seq x y z
N MET A 1 -40.22 17.68 20.03
CA MET A 1 -38.90 17.15 20.41
C MET A 1 -38.62 15.96 19.51
N ALA A 2 -37.76 16.12 18.50
CA ALA A 2 -37.32 15.02 17.65
C ALA A 2 -35.80 14.90 17.82
N CYS A 3 -35.41 13.79 18.43
CA CYS A 3 -34.05 13.38 18.73
C CYS A 3 -33.43 12.69 17.50
N GLY A 4 -32.13 12.92 17.28
CA GLY A 4 -31.29 12.02 16.48
C GLY A 4 -31.00 12.48 15.05
N ARG A 5 -30.07 13.45 14.89
CA ARG A 5 -29.27 13.51 13.65
C ARG A 5 -28.33 12.32 13.66
N THR A 6 -28.48 11.42 12.72
CA THR A 6 -27.46 10.42 12.40
C THR A 6 -26.24 11.16 11.86
N SER A 7 -25.12 11.05 12.57
CA SER A 7 -23.82 11.52 12.11
C SER A 7 -23.44 10.73 10.85
N SER A 8 -23.48 11.38 9.69
CA SER A 8 -22.84 10.85 8.50
C SER A 8 -21.33 10.84 8.75
N ILE A 9 -20.77 9.64 8.90
CA ILE A 9 -19.33 9.42 8.79
C ILE A 9 -18.96 9.85 7.36
N SER A 10 -18.27 10.98 7.20
CA SER A 10 -17.80 11.43 5.89
C SER A 10 -16.64 10.53 5.44
N TRP A 11 -16.89 9.76 4.38
CA TRP A 11 -15.91 8.87 3.72
C TRP A 11 -14.95 9.61 2.77
N ASN A 12 -14.86 10.94 2.87
CA ASN A 12 -14.34 11.81 1.81
C ASN A 12 -12.81 11.79 1.61
N ALA A 13 -12.05 11.19 2.52
CA ALA A 13 -10.59 11.11 2.40
C ALA A 13 -10.09 9.77 1.82
N SER A 14 -10.87 8.70 1.92
CA SER A 14 -10.40 7.34 1.60
C SER A 14 -10.52 6.95 0.12
N TYR A 15 -11.23 7.76 -0.68
CA TYR A 15 -11.58 7.44 -2.07
C TYR A 15 -11.51 8.67 -2.99
N ARG A 16 -10.52 9.55 -2.82
CA ARG A 16 -10.22 10.55 -3.85
C ARG A 16 -9.33 9.92 -4.88
N TRP A 17 -9.86 9.75 -6.09
CA TRP A 17 -9.00 9.44 -7.22
C TRP A 17 -8.21 10.70 -7.59
N PRO A 18 -6.90 10.61 -7.90
CA PRO A 18 -6.10 11.78 -8.25
C PRO A 18 -6.75 12.56 -9.40
N ARG A 19 -6.80 13.90 -9.27
CA ARG A 19 -7.61 14.77 -10.15
C ARG A 19 -7.25 14.71 -11.64
N ASN A 20 -6.13 14.09 -12.00
CA ASN A 20 -5.59 14.03 -13.37
C ASN A 20 -5.46 12.61 -13.95
N THR A 21 -5.95 11.58 -13.27
CA THR A 21 -5.98 10.22 -13.81
C THR A 21 -7.43 9.89 -14.11
N THR A 22 -7.95 9.96 -15.32
CA THR A 22 -9.31 9.43 -15.57
C THR A 22 -9.29 7.91 -15.70
N SER A 23 -8.14 7.35 -16.07
CA SER A 23 -7.80 5.91 -16.05
C SER A 23 -6.28 5.76 -15.91
N ALA A 24 -5.81 4.94 -14.97
CA ALA A 24 -4.39 4.61 -14.82
C ALA A 24 -4.22 3.08 -14.79
N TRP A 25 -3.17 2.58 -15.42
CA TRP A 25 -2.74 1.18 -15.27
C TRP A 25 -1.86 1.05 -14.04
N LEU A 26 -2.11 0.00 -13.26
CA LEU A 26 -1.48 -0.22 -11.97
C LEU A 26 -0.64 -1.49 -12.03
N LEU A 27 0.69 -1.35 -12.12
CA LEU A 27 1.57 -2.50 -11.95
C LEU A 27 1.78 -2.77 -10.46
N HIS A 28 1.19 -3.87 -9.98
CA HIS A 28 1.52 -4.45 -8.68
C HIS A 28 2.91 -5.10 -8.75
N PRO A 29 3.73 -5.05 -7.68
CA PRO A 29 5.01 -5.73 -7.67
C PRO A 29 4.87 -7.24 -7.85
N ASP A 30 5.93 -7.89 -8.27
CA ASP A 30 6.02 -9.34 -8.19
C ASP A 30 5.92 -9.76 -6.70
N ASP A 31 5.11 -10.78 -6.35
CA ASP A 31 4.98 -11.31 -4.98
C ASP A 31 5.33 -12.82 -4.96
N PRO A 32 6.45 -13.26 -4.32
CA PRO A 32 7.48 -12.41 -3.74
C PRO A 32 8.33 -11.70 -4.82
N PRO A 33 8.89 -10.50 -4.53
CA PRO A 33 9.65 -9.69 -5.47
C PRO A 33 11.12 -10.12 -5.54
N LEU A 34 11.35 -11.37 -5.90
CA LEU A 34 12.69 -11.88 -6.16
C LEU A 34 13.08 -11.55 -7.62
N PRO A 35 14.26 -10.94 -7.87
CA PRO A 35 14.74 -10.70 -9.24
C PRO A 35 15.10 -11.99 -9.97
N GLU A 36 15.46 -13.05 -9.22
CA GLU A 36 15.76 -14.35 -9.79
C GLU A 36 14.48 -15.01 -10.36
N PRO A 37 14.58 -15.73 -11.49
CA PRO A 37 13.44 -16.49 -12.01
C PRO A 37 12.89 -17.48 -10.99
N MET A 38 11.57 -17.50 -10.82
CA MET A 38 10.87 -18.39 -9.90
C MET A 38 9.95 -19.31 -10.69
N GLY A 39 10.05 -20.62 -10.46
CA GLY A 39 9.28 -21.61 -11.23
C GLY A 39 9.57 -21.60 -12.74
N GLY A 40 10.73 -21.08 -13.17
CA GLY A 40 11.10 -20.91 -14.57
C GLY A 40 10.56 -19.65 -15.25
N GLY A 41 9.80 -18.82 -14.54
CA GLY A 41 9.29 -17.52 -15.04
C GLY A 41 10.19 -16.36 -14.64
N ALA A 42 10.44 -15.43 -15.57
CA ALA A 42 11.11 -14.17 -15.26
C ALA A 42 10.21 -13.25 -14.44
N ARG A 43 10.82 -12.42 -13.59
CA ARG A 43 10.15 -11.44 -12.74
C ARG A 43 10.59 -10.04 -13.15
N ILE A 44 9.64 -9.19 -13.50
CA ILE A 44 9.89 -7.93 -14.23
C ILE A 44 9.54 -6.68 -13.41
N VAL A 45 8.92 -6.85 -12.25
CA VAL A 45 8.53 -5.80 -11.31
C VAL A 45 8.90 -6.21 -9.86
N SER A 46 10.11 -6.75 -9.70
CA SER A 46 10.69 -7.21 -8.42
C SER A 46 11.62 -6.18 -7.77
N THR A 47 11.95 -5.08 -8.43
CA THR A 47 12.89 -4.06 -7.91
C THR A 47 12.43 -2.65 -8.27
N LEU A 48 12.82 -1.67 -7.45
CA LEU A 48 12.55 -0.26 -7.73
C LEU A 48 13.19 0.21 -9.05
N ASP A 49 14.35 -0.33 -9.43
CA ASP A 49 15.02 0.01 -10.68
C ASP A 49 14.27 -0.50 -11.91
N GLN A 50 13.66 -1.68 -11.83
CA GLN A 50 12.77 -2.18 -12.88
C GLN A 50 11.56 -1.25 -13.05
N TYR A 51 10.97 -0.78 -11.94
CA TYR A 51 9.90 0.22 -11.98
C TYR A 51 10.33 1.51 -12.66
N ARG A 52 11.48 2.08 -12.28
CA ARG A 52 12.04 3.29 -12.91
C ARG A 52 12.19 3.09 -14.41
N ARG A 53 12.77 1.96 -14.84
CA ARG A 53 12.89 1.61 -16.26
C ARG A 53 11.55 1.52 -16.96
N ILE A 54 10.53 0.91 -16.35
CA ILE A 54 9.18 0.81 -16.92
C ILE A 54 8.54 2.19 -17.08
N PHE A 55 8.72 3.07 -16.10
CA PHE A 55 8.22 4.44 -16.17
C PHE A 55 8.91 5.27 -17.25
N ASP A 56 10.21 5.08 -17.44
CA ASP A 56 10.99 5.77 -18.48
C ASP A 56 10.67 5.28 -19.89
N LEU A 57 10.35 3.99 -20.04
CA LEU A 57 9.96 3.41 -21.33
C LEU A 57 8.67 4.05 -21.89
N VAL A 58 7.73 4.42 -21.01
CA VAL A 58 6.48 5.10 -21.40
C VAL A 58 6.20 6.22 -20.39
N PRO A 59 6.70 7.45 -20.63
CA PRO A 59 6.57 8.57 -19.70
C PRO A 59 5.14 9.15 -19.74
N SER A 60 4.23 8.51 -19.02
CA SER A 60 2.82 8.89 -18.90
C SER A 60 2.36 8.85 -17.45
N HIS A 61 1.42 9.71 -17.08
CA HIS A 61 0.74 9.64 -15.77
C HIS A 61 -0.13 8.39 -15.65
N ALA A 62 -0.58 7.80 -16.77
CA ALA A 62 -1.33 6.56 -16.77
C ALA A 62 -0.43 5.31 -16.63
N ASN A 63 0.89 5.46 -16.77
CA ASN A 63 1.89 4.43 -16.48
C ASN A 63 2.39 4.64 -15.04
N ALA A 64 1.70 3.99 -14.11
CA ALA A 64 1.87 4.16 -12.68
C ALA A 64 1.88 2.79 -11.98
N MET A 65 2.02 2.80 -10.66
CA MET A 65 2.02 1.58 -9.86
C MET A 65 1.00 1.61 -8.75
N LEU A 66 0.56 0.41 -8.40
CA LEU A 66 0.09 0.13 -7.06
C LEU A 66 1.32 -0.12 -6.21
N PHE A 67 1.52 0.68 -5.17
CA PHE A 67 2.60 0.50 -4.22
C PHE A 67 2.16 -0.51 -3.17
N CYS A 68 2.58 -1.76 -3.34
CA CYS A 68 2.39 -2.76 -2.30
C CYS A 68 3.51 -2.64 -1.28
N GLN A 69 3.18 -2.08 -0.12
CA GLN A 69 4.14 -1.87 0.95
C GLN A 69 4.76 -3.18 1.43
N GLY A 70 3.97 -4.24 1.52
CA GLY A 70 4.45 -5.57 1.87
C GLY A 70 5.50 -6.07 0.88
N CYS A 71 5.17 -6.11 -0.42
CA CYS A 71 6.16 -6.46 -1.44
C CYS A 71 7.40 -5.55 -1.42
N VAL A 72 7.23 -4.23 -1.27
CA VAL A 72 8.41 -3.33 -1.20
C VAL A 72 9.28 -3.64 0.03
N THR A 73 8.69 -4.06 1.14
CA THR A 73 9.43 -4.57 2.31
C THR A 73 10.18 -5.86 1.95
N GLU A 74 9.51 -6.78 1.25
CA GLU A 74 10.07 -8.05 0.76
C GLU A 74 11.18 -7.84 -0.30
N MET A 75 11.28 -6.67 -0.95
CA MET A 75 12.44 -6.31 -1.78
C MET A 75 13.71 -6.08 -0.95
N GLY A 76 13.59 -5.94 0.38
CA GLY A 76 14.70 -5.68 1.29
C GLY A 76 15.21 -4.23 1.25
N VAL A 77 14.34 -3.28 0.91
CA VAL A 77 14.67 -1.85 0.81
C VAL A 77 13.95 -1.04 1.89
N ASP A 78 14.42 0.18 2.15
CA ASP A 78 13.72 1.12 3.02
C ASP A 78 12.41 1.57 2.35
N VAL A 79 11.28 1.15 2.94
CA VAL A 79 9.94 1.45 2.44
C VAL A 79 9.65 2.94 2.42
N CYS A 80 10.02 3.68 3.48
CA CYS A 80 9.77 5.12 3.53
C CYS A 80 10.58 5.85 2.47
N GLN A 81 11.83 5.44 2.23
CA GLN A 81 12.62 5.99 1.13
C GLN A 81 12.00 5.65 -0.23
N ALA A 82 11.51 4.41 -0.42
CA ALA A 82 10.83 4.03 -1.66
C ALA A 82 9.54 4.84 -1.90
N ILE A 83 8.77 5.15 -0.84
CA ILE A 83 7.62 6.04 -0.92
C ILE A 83 8.04 7.44 -1.36
N ARG A 84 9.11 8.01 -0.77
CA ARG A 84 9.64 9.33 -1.17
C ARG A 84 10.05 9.35 -2.63
N ASP A 85 10.81 8.36 -3.06
CA ASP A 85 11.32 8.25 -4.42
C ASP A 85 10.18 8.17 -5.43
N LEU A 86 9.30 7.18 -5.32
CA LEU A 86 8.25 6.90 -6.31
C LEU A 86 7.07 7.86 -6.18
N GLY A 87 6.77 8.33 -4.97
CA GLY A 87 5.75 9.32 -4.68
C GLY A 87 6.09 10.69 -5.26
N SER A 88 7.34 11.14 -5.12
CA SER A 88 7.80 12.42 -5.71
C SER A 88 7.71 12.44 -7.26
N MET A 89 7.75 11.26 -7.89
CA MET A 89 7.56 11.10 -9.34
C MET A 89 6.07 11.07 -9.74
N ASN A 90 5.14 11.15 -8.78
CA ASN A 90 3.70 10.95 -8.97
C ASN A 90 3.37 9.59 -9.62
N LYS A 91 4.11 8.53 -9.24
CA LYS A 91 3.92 7.19 -9.79
C LYS A 91 3.13 6.26 -8.89
N ILE A 92 2.95 6.61 -7.61
CA ILE A 92 2.07 5.88 -6.70
C ILE A 92 0.65 6.40 -6.85
N VAL A 93 -0.29 5.54 -7.23
CA VAL A 93 -1.70 5.93 -7.40
C VAL A 93 -2.67 5.03 -6.63
N TYR A 94 -2.17 3.93 -6.05
CA TYR A 94 -2.91 3.02 -5.18
C TYR A 94 -1.93 2.40 -4.19
N VAL A 95 -2.34 2.14 -2.94
CA VAL A 95 -1.45 1.56 -1.92
C VAL A 95 -2.09 0.31 -1.33
N HIS A 96 -1.36 -0.81 -1.36
CA HIS A 96 -1.60 -1.91 -0.42
C HIS A 96 -0.81 -1.62 0.84
N PHE A 97 -1.54 -1.35 1.92
CA PHE A 97 -1.05 -0.91 3.22
C PHE A 97 -1.07 -2.08 4.19
N ARG A 98 -0.29 -3.11 3.86
CA ARG A 98 -0.01 -4.29 4.70
C ARG A 98 1.40 -4.23 5.27
N ASN A 99 1.68 -5.10 6.24
CA ASN A 99 2.97 -5.19 6.89
C ASN A 99 3.43 -6.65 6.93
N VAL A 100 4.74 -6.84 6.83
CA VAL A 100 5.39 -8.16 6.86
C VAL A 100 6.58 -8.10 7.80
N ARG A 101 7.04 -9.26 8.24
CA ARG A 101 8.27 -9.39 9.02
C ARG A 101 9.22 -10.39 8.39
N GLY A 102 10.51 -10.06 8.33
CA GLY A 102 11.58 -10.98 7.97
C GLY A 102 12.49 -10.47 6.86
N THR A 103 12.79 -11.35 5.90
CA THR A 103 13.79 -11.10 4.84
C THR A 103 13.23 -11.45 3.46
N PRO A 104 13.81 -10.94 2.36
CA PRO A 104 13.32 -11.22 1.00
C PRO A 104 13.10 -12.69 0.65
N LYS A 105 13.90 -13.60 1.23
CA LYS A 105 13.81 -15.05 0.96
C LYS A 105 13.08 -15.83 2.05
N ASN A 106 12.70 -15.17 3.15
CA ASN A 106 12.02 -15.77 4.28
C ASN A 106 11.30 -14.68 5.09
N PHE A 107 10.03 -14.48 4.80
CA PHE A 107 9.16 -13.50 5.45
C PHE A 107 7.82 -14.14 5.82
N GLU A 108 7.11 -13.46 6.72
CA GLU A 108 5.77 -13.83 7.17
C GLU A 108 4.84 -12.62 7.04
N GLU A 109 3.64 -12.89 6.53
CA GLU A 109 2.51 -11.95 6.59
C GLU A 109 1.99 -11.88 8.02
N VAL A 110 1.99 -10.68 8.59
CA VAL A 110 1.62 -10.46 10.00
C VAL A 110 0.51 -9.41 10.10
N PHE A 111 -0.01 -9.18 11.30
CA PHE A 111 -0.94 -8.07 11.46
C PHE A 111 -0.23 -6.75 11.17
N ILE A 112 -1.01 -5.76 10.76
CA ILE A 112 -0.50 -4.47 10.28
C ILE A 112 0.44 -3.78 11.29
N ASP A 113 0.26 -4.03 12.59
CA ASP A 113 1.02 -3.48 13.70
C ASP A 113 2.17 -4.37 14.20
N GLU A 114 2.41 -5.53 13.59
CA GLU A 114 3.40 -6.53 14.03
C GLU A 114 4.59 -6.70 13.06
N GLY A 115 4.57 -6.01 11.93
CA GLY A 115 5.63 -6.11 10.91
C GLY A 115 6.78 -5.14 11.12
N ASP A 116 7.74 -5.21 10.20
CA ASP A 116 9.01 -4.48 10.29
C ASP A 116 8.89 -3.00 9.92
N VAL A 117 7.81 -2.61 9.23
CA VAL A 117 7.57 -1.22 8.86
C VAL A 117 6.81 -0.48 9.96
N ASP A 118 7.31 0.68 10.38
CA ASP A 118 6.54 1.63 11.17
C ASP A 118 5.43 2.24 10.31
N MET A 119 4.20 1.76 10.53
CA MET A 119 3.04 2.16 9.74
C MET A 119 2.66 3.64 9.93
N PHE A 120 2.94 4.24 11.08
CA PHE A 120 2.66 5.65 11.31
C PHE A 120 3.62 6.52 10.51
N GLU A 121 4.91 6.18 10.51
CA GLU A 121 5.91 6.88 9.69
C GLU A 121 5.69 6.64 8.19
N ALA A 122 5.27 5.44 7.77
CA ALA A 122 4.87 5.19 6.39
C ALA A 122 3.68 6.07 5.97
N MET A 123 2.62 6.14 6.79
CA MET A 123 1.45 6.99 6.54
C MET A 123 1.83 8.48 6.43
N LYS A 124 2.69 8.98 7.33
CA LYS A 124 3.24 10.35 7.24
C LYS A 124 4.00 10.56 5.95
N THR A 125 4.82 9.60 5.56
CA THR A 125 5.62 9.69 4.34
C THR A 125 4.73 9.77 3.09
N TYR A 126 3.63 8.99 3.02
CA TYR A 126 2.64 9.13 1.96
C TYR A 126 2.01 10.52 1.89
N ARG A 127 1.63 11.10 3.05
CA ARG A 127 1.11 12.47 3.10
C ARG A 127 2.15 13.47 2.61
N ASP A 128 3.39 13.34 3.06
CA ASP A 128 4.45 14.31 2.78
C ASP A 128 4.84 14.33 1.29
N VAL A 129 4.67 13.21 0.57
CA VAL A 129 4.80 13.17 -0.89
C VAL A 129 3.54 13.60 -1.64
N GLY A 130 2.49 14.03 -0.93
CA GLY A 130 1.24 14.50 -1.52
C GLY A 130 0.31 13.40 -2.04
N PHE A 131 0.46 12.16 -1.58
CA PHE A 131 -0.43 11.08 -1.97
C PHE A 131 -1.84 11.27 -1.36
N GLU A 132 -2.84 11.46 -2.21
CA GLU A 132 -4.27 11.57 -1.82
C GLU A 132 -5.12 10.38 -2.31
N GLY A 133 -4.47 9.32 -2.80
CA GLY A 133 -5.12 8.16 -3.39
C GLY A 133 -5.67 7.17 -2.35
N PRO A 134 -6.28 6.07 -2.81
CA PRO A 134 -6.84 5.03 -1.94
C PRO A 134 -5.75 4.17 -1.28
N PHE A 135 -6.03 3.77 -0.04
CA PHE A 135 -5.30 2.75 0.70
C PHE A 135 -6.19 1.51 0.88
N MET A 136 -5.62 0.32 0.69
CA MET A 136 -6.28 -0.98 0.88
C MET A 136 -5.42 -1.87 1.78
N PHE A 137 -6.03 -2.64 2.67
CA PHE A 137 -5.30 -3.48 3.63
C PHE A 137 -4.64 -4.73 3.01
N ASP A 138 -5.05 -5.15 1.82
CA ASP A 138 -4.52 -6.34 1.12
C ASP A 138 -4.70 -7.65 1.90
N HIS A 139 -3.61 -8.22 2.42
CA HIS A 139 -3.60 -9.48 3.15
C HIS A 139 -3.81 -9.28 4.66
N ILE A 140 -4.46 -10.25 5.30
CA ILE A 140 -4.73 -10.24 6.74
C ILE A 140 -4.53 -11.66 7.27
N PRO A 141 -3.74 -11.86 8.34
CA PRO A 141 -3.60 -13.16 8.97
C PRO A 141 -4.95 -13.72 9.42
N ALA A 142 -5.08 -15.05 9.34
CA ALA A 142 -6.27 -15.74 9.83
C ALA A 142 -6.32 -15.70 11.36
N LEU A 143 -7.49 -15.40 11.92
CA LEU A 143 -7.74 -15.51 13.35
C LEU A 143 -8.42 -16.85 13.65
N PRO A 144 -8.09 -17.50 14.80
CA PRO A 144 -8.86 -18.64 15.28
C PRO A 144 -10.34 -18.28 15.38
N ASP A 145 -11.21 -19.20 14.95
CA ASP A 145 -12.67 -19.07 15.00
C ASP A 145 -13.27 -17.87 14.20
N ASP A 146 -12.51 -17.27 13.28
CA ASP A 146 -12.98 -16.20 12.37
C ASP A 146 -12.90 -16.64 10.90
N GLU A 147 -13.62 -17.71 10.54
CA GLU A 147 -13.61 -18.27 9.17
C GLU A 147 -13.98 -17.25 8.10
N ALA A 148 -14.82 -16.26 8.44
CA ALA A 148 -15.24 -15.20 7.53
C ALA A 148 -14.22 -14.05 7.42
N GLY A 149 -13.17 -14.04 8.24
CA GLY A 149 -12.13 -12.99 8.31
C GLY A 149 -12.67 -11.63 8.72
N ARG A 150 -13.78 -11.57 9.46
CA ARG A 150 -14.45 -10.31 9.82
C ARG A 150 -13.71 -9.57 10.93
N GLY A 151 -13.19 -10.30 11.91
CA GLY A 151 -12.41 -9.77 13.01
C GLY A 151 -11.13 -9.12 12.49
N GLY A 152 -10.36 -9.84 11.68
CA GLY A 152 -9.13 -9.33 11.08
C GLY A 152 -9.36 -8.10 10.19
N ARG A 153 -10.37 -8.16 9.30
CA ARG A 153 -10.75 -7.00 8.45
C ARG A 153 -11.20 -5.81 9.27
N GLY A 154 -11.98 -6.04 10.33
CA GLY A 154 -12.43 -4.98 11.24
C GLY A 154 -11.27 -4.28 11.93
N PHE A 155 -10.32 -5.06 12.46
CA PHE A 155 -9.11 -4.55 13.09
C PHE A 155 -8.28 -3.69 12.13
N VAL A 156 -7.88 -4.23 10.97
CA VAL A 156 -7.01 -3.51 10.03
C VAL A 156 -7.70 -2.28 9.45
N THR A 157 -9.01 -2.37 9.13
CA THR A 157 -9.78 -1.20 8.69
C THR A 157 -9.81 -0.10 9.75
N GLY A 158 -10.02 -0.48 11.02
CA GLY A 158 -9.99 0.44 12.15
C GLY A 158 -8.62 1.11 12.31
N TYR A 159 -7.55 0.33 12.26
CA TYR A 159 -6.17 0.80 12.33
C TYR A 159 -5.86 1.80 11.22
N MET A 160 -6.14 1.46 9.97
CA MET A 160 -5.93 2.35 8.82
C MET A 160 -6.69 3.67 8.96
N ARG A 161 -7.96 3.62 9.40
CA ARG A 161 -8.77 4.82 9.65
C ARG A 161 -8.16 5.69 10.75
N ALA A 162 -7.62 5.08 11.81
CA ALA A 162 -6.95 5.82 12.87
C ALA A 162 -5.67 6.50 12.35
N MET A 163 -4.83 5.80 11.58
CA MET A 163 -3.62 6.37 10.97
C MET A 163 -3.94 7.54 10.03
N LEU A 164 -4.94 7.38 9.14
CA LEU A 164 -5.39 8.45 8.27
C LEU A 164 -5.86 9.68 9.07
N GLN A 165 -6.63 9.48 10.14
CA GLN A 165 -7.08 10.58 11.00
C GLN A 165 -5.94 11.24 11.78
N ALA A 166 -4.91 10.49 12.17
CA ALA A 166 -3.76 11.02 12.89
C ALA A 166 -2.85 11.86 11.99
N VAL A 167 -2.75 11.50 10.70
CA VAL A 167 -1.77 12.07 9.77
C VAL A 167 -2.36 13.12 8.84
N TYR A 168 -3.54 12.89 8.26
CA TYR A 168 -4.16 13.70 7.20
C TYR A 168 -5.20 14.71 7.72
N ARG A 169 -5.32 14.91 9.04
CA ARG A 169 -6.22 15.91 9.62
C ARG A 169 -5.64 17.31 9.64
#